data_AF-A0A3B8LDD0-F1
#
_entry.id   AF-A0A3B8LDD0-F1
#
_cell.length_a   1.000
_cell.length_b   1.000
_cell.length_c   1.000
_cell.angle_alpha   90.00
_cell.angle_beta   90.00
_cell.angle_gamma   90.00
#
_symmetry.space_group_name_H-M   'P 1'
#
loop_
_entity.id
_entity.type
_entity.pdbx_description
1 polymer ?
#
loop_
_entity_poly.entity_id
_entity_poly.type
_entity_poly.pdbx_seq_one_letter_code
_entity_poly.pdbx_strand_id
1 'polypeptide(L)'
;MLPNKVSANINETVKKEILDAIETINKKLPFLVALTPSERRELPKMGARTQSFVKKSIEVASQNDEILPRYFKVDELEKDLQLVDSLAPIALSLSQLSKKVDD
;
A
#
# COMPACT_ATOMS: atom_id res chain seq x y z
N MET A 1 -0.85 11.60 36.35
CA MET A 1 -1.97 11.24 35.46
C MET A 1 -1.83 12.04 34.19
N LEU A 2 -1.96 11.40 33.02
CA LEU A 2 -2.00 12.13 31.74
C LEU A 2 -3.30 12.95 31.66
N PRO A 3 -3.27 14.21 31.22
CA PRO A 3 -4.49 15.02 31.10
C PRO A 3 -5.39 14.49 29.98
N ASN A 4 -6.71 14.58 30.15
CA ASN A 4 -7.66 14.29 29.08
C ASN A 4 -7.44 15.28 27.92
N LYS A 5 -7.19 14.77 26.70
CA LYS A 5 -6.88 15.55 25.50
C LYS A 5 -8.04 15.66 24.52
N VAL A 6 -9.16 14.96 24.75
CA VAL A 6 -10.27 14.87 23.79
C VAL A 6 -11.60 15.18 24.47
N SER A 7 -12.35 16.11 23.89
CA SER A 7 -13.75 16.38 24.21
C SER A 7 -14.51 16.54 22.89
N ALA A 8 -14.97 15.42 22.34
CA ALA A 8 -15.66 15.36 21.05
C ALA A 8 -16.77 14.30 21.10
N ASN A 9 -17.81 14.48 20.28
CA ASN A 9 -18.87 13.50 20.07
C ASN A 9 -19.05 13.22 18.57
N ILE A 10 -19.27 11.95 18.22
CA ILE A 10 -19.65 11.55 16.85
C ILE A 10 -21.16 11.37 16.83
N ASN A 11 -21.83 12.14 15.97
CA ASN A 11 -23.25 11.93 15.67
C ASN A 11 -23.44 10.87 14.56
N GLU A 12 -24.67 10.40 14.38
CA GLU A 12 -24.97 9.32 13.43
C GLU A 12 -24.68 9.70 11.97
N THR A 13 -24.89 10.96 11.59
CA THR A 13 -24.60 11.48 10.24
C THR A 13 -23.11 11.39 9.94
N VAL A 14 -22.26 11.92 10.82
CA VAL A 14 -20.79 11.89 10.67
C VAL A 14 -20.29 10.45 10.65
N LYS A 15 -20.84 9.58 11.51
CA LYS A 15 -20.50 8.15 11.50
C LYS A 15 -20.78 7.52 10.14
N LYS A 16 -21.95 7.81 9.55
CA LYS A 16 -22.32 7.29 8.23
C LYS A 16 -21.40 7.81 7.13
N GLU A 17 -21.13 9.11 7.10
CA GLU A 17 -20.23 9.73 6.10
C GLU A 17 -18.83 9.12 6.14
N ILE A 18 -18.30 8.82 7.33
CA ILE A 18 -17.00 8.15 7.49
C ILE A 18 -17.04 6.72 6.92
N LEU A 19 -18.10 5.95 7.20
CA LEU A 19 -18.24 4.59 6.67
C LEU A 19 -18.39 4.59 5.14
N ASP A 20 -19.15 5.53 4.58
CA ASP A 20 -19.30 5.70 3.13
C ASP A 20 -17.97 6.08 2.46
N ALA A 21 -17.14 6.90 3.12
CA ALA A 21 -15.79 7.22 2.65
C ALA A 21 -14.87 6.00 2.65
N ILE A 22 -14.94 5.15 3.69
CA ILE A 22 -14.17 3.89 3.74
C ILE A 22 -14.62 2.94 2.62
N GLU A 23 -15.91 2.82 2.37
CA GLU A 23 -16.43 2.03 1.26
C GLU A 23 -15.95 2.58 -0.10
N THR A 24 -15.90 3.90 -0.25
CA THR A 24 -15.36 4.56 -1.44
C THR A 24 -13.88 4.22 -1.66
N ILE A 25 -13.07 4.22 -0.60
CA ILE A 25 -11.66 3.80 -0.68
C ILE A 25 -11.55 2.35 -1.16
N ASN A 26 -12.33 1.43 -0.59
CA ASN A 26 -12.34 0.02 -1.01
C ASN A 26 -12.74 -0.14 -2.48
N LYS A 27 -13.75 0.60 -2.95
CA LYS A 27 -14.18 0.59 -4.36
C LYS A 27 -13.12 1.13 -5.31
N LYS A 28 -12.28 2.07 -4.87
CA LYS A 28 -11.17 2.64 -5.66
C LYS A 28 -9.93 1.76 -5.69
N LEU A 29 -9.83 0.81 -4.77
CA LEU A 29 -8.70 -0.11 -4.64
C LEU A 29 -9.16 -1.57 -4.72
N PRO A 30 -9.91 -1.97 -5.77
CA PRO A 30 -10.58 -3.28 -5.83
C PRO A 30 -9.61 -4.47 -5.95
N PHE A 31 -8.33 -4.19 -6.22
CA PHE A 31 -7.26 -5.17 -6.36
C PHE A 31 -6.55 -5.48 -5.04
N LEU A 32 -6.85 -4.77 -3.95
CA LEU A 32 -6.26 -5.07 -2.65
C LEU A 32 -6.84 -6.38 -2.10
N VAL A 33 -5.95 -7.28 -1.72
CA VAL A 33 -6.30 -8.57 -1.11
C VAL A 33 -5.85 -8.61 0.34
N ALA A 34 -6.69 -9.17 1.19
CA ALA A 34 -6.35 -9.42 2.58
C ALA A 34 -5.50 -10.70 2.66
N LEU A 35 -4.23 -10.55 3.02
CA LEU A 35 -3.34 -11.68 3.26
C LEU A 35 -3.54 -12.21 4.68
N THR A 36 -3.59 -13.53 4.81
CA THR A 36 -3.51 -14.22 6.10
C THR A 36 -2.12 -14.00 6.74
N PRO A 37 -2.00 -14.18 8.07
CA PRO A 37 -0.70 -14.09 8.74
C PRO A 37 0.35 -15.06 8.18
N SER A 38 -0.07 -16.25 7.74
CA SER A 38 0.77 -17.26 7.09
C SER A 38 1.30 -16.77 5.74
N GLU A 39 0.42 -16.31 4.85
CA GLU A 39 0.83 -15.78 3.53
C GLU A 39 1.78 -14.60 3.68
N ARG A 40 1.48 -13.68 4.62
CA ARG A 40 2.35 -12.53 4.90
C ARG A 40 3.73 -12.94 5.40
N ARG A 41 3.85 -14.08 6.11
CA ARG A 41 5.14 -14.57 6.64
C ARG A 41 6.00 -15.19 5.54
N GLU A 42 5.38 -15.83 4.56
CA GLU A 42 6.06 -16.49 3.44
C GLU A 42 6.53 -15.51 2.36
N LEU A 43 5.85 -14.36 2.24
CA LEU A 43 6.22 -13.36 1.24
C LEU A 43 7.59 -12.72 1.51
N PRO A 44 8.49 -12.65 0.51
CA PRO A 44 9.72 -11.90 0.61
C PRO A 44 9.41 -10.42 0.81
N LYS A 45 9.96 -9.85 1.88
CA LYS A 45 9.70 -8.45 2.24
C LYS A 45 10.63 -7.53 1.46
N MET A 46 10.04 -6.57 0.76
CA MET A 46 10.81 -5.51 0.10
C MET A 46 11.11 -4.38 1.09
N GLY A 47 12.20 -4.54 1.84
CA GLY A 47 12.76 -3.45 2.64
C GLY A 47 13.50 -2.42 1.77
N ALA A 48 13.92 -1.30 2.37
CA ALA A 48 14.55 -0.19 1.63
C ALA A 48 15.73 -0.63 0.71
N ARG A 49 16.62 -1.51 1.22
CA ARG A 49 17.74 -2.04 0.44
C ARG A 49 17.27 -2.88 -0.76
N THR A 50 16.29 -3.74 -0.55
CA THR A 50 15.75 -4.62 -1.59
C THR A 50 14.97 -3.81 -2.63
N GLN A 51 14.27 -2.76 -2.22
CA GLN A 51 13.54 -1.87 -3.13
C GLN A 51 14.49 -1.18 -4.11
N SER A 52 15.61 -0.63 -3.64
CA SER A 52 16.62 -0.02 -4.51
C SER A 52 17.22 -1.03 -5.50
N PHE A 53 17.44 -2.28 -5.06
CA PHE A 53 17.91 -3.35 -5.93
C PHE A 53 16.88 -3.71 -7.02
N VAL A 54 15.59 -3.81 -6.66
CA VAL A 54 14.51 -4.08 -7.62
C VAL A 54 14.40 -2.96 -8.65
N LYS A 55 14.40 -1.69 -8.20
CA LYS A 55 14.39 -0.52 -9.10
C LYS A 55 15.53 -0.57 -10.11
N LYS A 56 16.76 -0.84 -9.65
CA LYS A 56 17.92 -0.92 -10.53
C LYS A 56 17.86 -2.12 -11.49
N SER A 57 17.38 -3.26 -11.01
CA SER A 57 17.21 -4.46 -11.83
C SER A 57 16.23 -4.24 -12.98
N ILE A 58 15.10 -3.58 -12.71
CA ILE A 58 14.11 -3.23 -13.74
C ILE A 58 14.69 -2.22 -14.74
N GLU A 59 15.41 -1.21 -14.27
CA GLU A 59 16.08 -0.24 -15.15
C GLU A 59 17.08 -0.92 -16.11
N VAL A 60 17.91 -1.84 -15.61
CA VAL A 60 18.84 -2.60 -16.44
C VAL A 60 18.11 -3.53 -17.40
N ALA A 61 17.04 -4.21 -16.95
CA ALA A 61 16.22 -5.06 -17.80
C ALA A 61 15.59 -4.27 -18.96
N SER A 62 15.05 -3.08 -18.69
CA SER A 62 14.45 -2.17 -19.68
C SER A 62 15.46 -1.71 -20.73
N GLN A 63 16.72 -1.49 -20.33
CA GLN A 63 17.81 -1.11 -21.24
C GLN A 63 18.34 -2.26 -22.12
N ASN A 64 18.05 -3.51 -21.75
CA ASN A 64 18.60 -4.71 -22.41
C ASN A 64 17.47 -5.70 -22.73
N ASP A 65 16.30 -5.22 -23.16
CA ASP A 65 15.13 -6.06 -23.38
C ASP A 65 15.37 -7.12 -24.48
N GLU A 66 16.24 -6.82 -25.46
CA GLU A 66 16.54 -7.73 -26.57
C GLU A 66 17.21 -9.06 -26.17
N ILE A 67 17.87 -9.10 -25.01
CA ILE A 67 18.51 -10.32 -24.48
C ILE A 67 17.61 -11.08 -23.51
N LEU A 68 16.46 -10.52 -23.14
CA LEU A 68 15.54 -11.15 -22.21
C LEU A 68 14.68 -12.20 -22.93
N PRO A 69 14.29 -13.28 -22.23
CA PRO A 69 13.32 -14.22 -22.78
C PRO A 69 12.01 -13.52 -23.13
N ARG A 70 11.36 -13.89 -24.24
CA ARG A 70 10.11 -13.25 -24.71
C ARG A 70 8.94 -13.24 -23.71
N TYR A 71 8.96 -14.16 -22.76
CA TYR A 71 7.96 -14.26 -21.69
C TYR A 71 8.25 -13.32 -20.52
N PHE A 72 9.44 -12.72 -20.45
CA PHE A 72 9.78 -11.72 -19.46
C PHE A 72 9.15 -10.39 -19.88
N LYS A 73 8.21 -9.87 -19.09
CA LYS A 73 7.46 -8.65 -19.38
C LYS A 73 7.97 -7.51 -18.51
N VAL A 74 8.99 -6.78 -18.98
CA VAL A 74 9.57 -5.66 -18.23
C VAL A 74 8.50 -4.60 -17.92
N ASP A 75 7.63 -4.30 -18.89
CA ASP A 75 6.52 -3.35 -18.72
C ASP A 75 5.59 -3.71 -17.54
N GLU A 76 5.34 -5.00 -17.29
CA GLU A 76 4.50 -5.44 -16.18
C GLU A 76 5.23 -5.24 -14.83
N LEU A 77 6.54 -5.50 -14.79
CA LEU A 77 7.35 -5.24 -13.59
C LEU A 77 7.43 -3.74 -13.26
N GLU A 78 7.54 -2.89 -14.29
CA GLU A 78 7.51 -1.43 -14.12
C GLU A 78 6.17 -0.97 -13.54
N LYS A 79 5.04 -1.50 -14.03
CA LYS A 79 3.70 -1.20 -13.49
C LYS A 79 3.57 -1.61 -12.03
N ASP A 80 4.04 -2.81 -11.67
CA ASP A 80 4.00 -3.30 -10.29
C ASP A 80 4.83 -2.41 -9.35
N LEU A 81 6.02 -2.01 -9.79
CA LEU A 81 6.88 -1.12 -9.02
C LEU A 81 6.26 0.26 -8.83
N GLN A 82 5.65 0.83 -9.88
CA GLN A 82 4.91 2.10 -9.79
C GLN A 82 3.70 2.00 -8.86
N LEU A 83 3.01 0.86 -8.85
CA LEU A 83 1.90 0.61 -7.94
C LEU A 83 2.37 0.62 -6.49
N VAL A 84 3.50 -0.02 -6.17
CA VAL A 84 4.08 0.03 -4.82
C VAL A 84 4.38 1.46 -4.39
N ASP A 85 5.04 2.25 -5.25
CA ASP A 85 5.36 3.64 -4.95
C ASP A 85 4.10 4.50 -4.76
N SER A 86 3.04 4.23 -5.53
CA SER A 86 1.74 4.92 -5.44
C SER A 86 0.95 4.57 -4.17
N LEU A 87 1.03 3.31 -3.72
CA LEU A 87 0.35 2.84 -2.51
C LEU A 87 1.06 3.26 -1.22
N ALA A 88 2.38 3.50 -1.26
CA ALA A 88 3.18 3.86 -0.09
C ALA A 88 2.63 5.07 0.71
N PRO A 89 2.34 6.24 0.11
CA PRO A 89 1.78 7.37 0.85
C PRO A 89 0.37 7.08 1.38
N ILE A 90 -0.46 6.35 0.63
CA ILE A 90 -1.82 5.98 1.04
C ILE A 90 -1.78 5.09 2.28
N ALA A 91 -0.93 4.05 2.26
CA ALA A 91 -0.74 3.14 3.38
C ALA A 91 -0.25 3.86 4.64
N LEU A 92 0.68 4.82 4.49
CA LEU A 92 1.15 5.65 5.59
C LEU A 92 0.01 6.47 6.21
N SER A 93 -0.78 7.17 5.39
CA SER A 93 -1.92 7.96 5.86
C SER A 93 -2.98 7.12 6.57
N LEU A 94 -3.34 5.96 6.01
CA LEU A 94 -4.30 5.04 6.62
C LEU A 94 -3.78 4.48 7.96
N SER A 95 -2.51 4.11 8.04
CA SER A 95 -1.89 3.62 9.27
C SER A 95 -1.86 4.69 10.36
N GLN A 96 -1.51 5.93 10.02
CA GLN A 96 -1.54 7.06 10.95
C GLN A 96 -2.95 7.37 11.45
N LEU A 97 -3.95 7.32 10.55
CA LEU A 97 -5.35 7.54 10.92
C LEU A 97 -5.86 6.43 11.84
N SER A 98 -5.60 5.15 11.50
CA SER A 98 -5.97 4.00 12.33
C SER A 98 -5.40 4.15 13.73
N LYS A 99 -4.11 4.49 13.85
CA LYS A 99 -3.48 4.70 15.14
C LYS A 99 -4.16 5.80 15.97
N LYS A 100 -4.53 6.93 15.34
CA LYS A 100 -5.25 8.01 16.04
C LYS A 100 -6.67 7.64 16.49
N VAL A 101 -7.29 6.65 15.84
CA VAL A 101 -8.60 6.12 16.22
C VAL A 101 -8.46 5.13 17.38
N ASP A 102 -7.35 4.37 17.42
CA ASP A 102 -7.06 3.38 18.46
C ASP A 102 -6.50 3.97 19.76
N ASP A 103 -5.70 5.05 19.70
CA ASP A 103 -5.06 5.76 20.83
C ASP A 103 -6.05 6.55 21.71
#